data_AF-A0A742UH60-F1
#
_entry.id   AF-A0A742UH60-F1
#
_cell.length_a   1.000
_cell.length_b   1.000
_cell.length_c   1.000
_cell.angle_alpha   90.00
_cell.angle_beta   90.00
_cell.angle_gamma   90.00
#
_symmetry.space_group_name_H-M   'P 1'
#
loop_
_entity.id
_entity.type
_entity.pdbx_description
1 polymer ?
#
loop_
_entity_poly.entity_id
_entity_poly.type
_entity_poly.pdbx_seq_one_letter_code
_entity_poly.pdbx_strand_id
1 'polypeptide(L)'
;MKDAEEPGQCAYDLKAVGLFTDSDGDDVYSLVVVDVPREPRDTDPELENVKNLTDNHAALWQCIRSRKAQGEPCNRAVVRDDIIAMFGESGRKSFPRWLEKLVRDELIEVSENGEIVMTGKE
;
A
#
# COMPACT_ATOMS: atom_id res chain seq x y z
N MET A 1 42.75 0.95 11.04
CA MET A 1 41.45 1.51 10.63
C MET A 1 40.43 0.94 11.59
N LYS A 2 39.65 1.78 12.29
CA LYS A 2 38.47 1.29 13.04
C LYS A 2 37.38 1.09 12.00
N ASP A 3 36.84 -0.11 11.91
CA ASP A 3 35.60 -0.34 11.18
C ASP A 3 34.54 0.59 11.79
N ALA A 4 34.05 1.52 10.98
CA ALA A 4 32.94 2.38 11.40
C ALA A 4 31.72 1.47 11.56
N GLU A 5 31.04 1.58 12.70
CA GLU A 5 29.77 0.88 12.93
C GLU A 5 28.79 1.20 11.79
N GLU A 6 28.10 0.17 11.31
CA GLU A 6 27.09 0.33 10.25
C GLU A 6 26.05 1.35 10.73
N PRO A 7 25.73 2.38 9.92
CA PRO A 7 24.76 3.38 10.35
C PRO A 7 23.42 2.71 10.65
N GLY A 8 22.80 3.11 11.75
CA GLY A 8 21.50 2.58 12.16
C GLY A 8 20.45 2.76 11.07
N GLN A 9 19.57 1.78 10.92
CA GLN A 9 18.50 1.82 9.93
C GLN A 9 17.54 2.98 10.26
N CYS A 10 17.35 3.87 9.30
CA CYS A 10 16.41 4.99 9.38
C CYS A 10 15.74 5.22 8.02
N ALA A 11 14.62 5.92 8.02
CA ALA A 11 13.91 6.33 6.82
C ALA A 11 13.97 7.86 6.65
N TYR A 12 13.90 8.30 5.40
CA TYR A 12 13.82 9.72 5.04
C TYR A 12 12.64 9.93 4.11
N ASP A 13 11.93 11.02 4.32
CA ASP A 13 10.81 11.38 3.44
C ASP A 13 11.32 12.08 2.17
N LEU A 14 10.56 11.93 1.10
CA LEU A 14 10.83 12.58 -0.18
C LEU A 14 9.86 13.75 -0.37
N LYS A 15 10.38 14.87 -0.87
CA LYS A 15 9.56 16.01 -1.31
C LYS A 15 9.64 16.15 -2.82
N ALA A 16 8.50 16.42 -3.45
CA ALA A 16 8.46 16.76 -4.87
C ALA A 16 8.95 18.18 -5.10
N VAL A 17 9.81 18.37 -6.10
CA VAL A 17 10.35 19.66 -6.55
C VAL A 17 10.11 19.76 -8.04
N GLY A 18 9.37 20.78 -8.47
CA GLY A 18 9.10 21.01 -9.89
C GLY A 18 10.38 21.36 -10.65
N LEU A 19 10.57 20.74 -11.81
CA LEU A 19 11.72 20.96 -12.68
C LEU A 19 11.35 21.84 -13.86
N PHE A 20 10.43 21.37 -14.71
CA PHE A 20 9.97 22.05 -15.92
C PHE A 20 8.65 21.41 -16.39
N THR A 21 7.98 22.03 -17.35
CA THR A 21 6.85 21.46 -18.09
C THR A 21 7.36 20.90 -19.42
N ASP A 22 7.00 19.66 -19.76
CA ASP A 22 7.48 19.01 -20.98
C ASP A 22 6.78 19.51 -22.26
N SER A 23 7.11 18.90 -23.41
CA SER A 23 6.53 19.28 -24.70
C SER A 23 5.04 18.97 -24.85
N ASP A 24 4.52 18.05 -24.04
CA ASP A 24 3.12 17.65 -24.05
C ASP A 24 2.30 18.49 -23.06
N GLY A 25 2.96 19.34 -22.27
CA GLY A 25 2.35 20.24 -21.30
C GLY A 25 2.25 19.65 -19.90
N ASP A 26 2.91 18.52 -19.63
CA ASP A 26 2.88 17.85 -18.34
C ASP A 26 4.00 18.39 -17.43
N ASP A 27 3.66 18.65 -16.16
CA ASP A 27 4.63 19.12 -15.17
C ASP A 27 5.54 17.99 -14.69
N VAL A 28 6.84 18.19 -14.86
CA VAL A 28 7.88 17.23 -14.46
C VAL A 28 8.42 17.60 -13.08
N TYR A 29 8.41 16.63 -12.17
CA TYR A 29 8.91 16.79 -10.81
C TYR A 29 10.07 15.83 -10.52
N SER A 30 10.97 16.25 -9.64
CA SER A 30 11.96 15.38 -9.01
C SER A 30 11.61 15.12 -7.56
N LEU A 31 11.93 13.92 -7.06
CA LEU A 31 11.83 13.59 -5.65
C LEU A 31 13.18 13.79 -4.99
N VAL A 32 13.25 14.69 -4.01
CA VAL A 32 14.49 14.96 -3.25
C VAL A 32 14.32 14.57 -1.79
N VAL A 33 15.40 14.08 -1.19
CA VAL A 33 15.43 13.64 0.20
C VAL A 33 15.28 14.84 1.15
N VAL A 34 14.38 14.71 2.12
CA VAL A 34 14.34 15.59 3.30
C VAL A 34 15.35 15.04 4.30
N ASP A 35 16.42 15.78 4.57
CA ASP A 35 17.53 15.38 5.44
C ASP A 35 17.18 15.45 6.94
N VAL A 36 16.07 14.82 7.30
CA VAL A 36 15.60 14.64 8.67
C VAL A 36 15.23 13.17 8.81
N PRO A 37 16.00 12.38 9.58
CA PRO A 37 15.72 10.97 9.73
C PRO A 37 14.46 10.77 10.56
N ARG A 38 13.72 9.72 10.23
CA ARG A 38 12.63 9.19 11.05
C ARG A 38 12.75 7.68 11.23
N GLU A 39 12.01 7.14 12.18
CA GLU A 39 11.87 5.69 12.30
C GLU A 39 11.25 5.11 11.00
N PRO A 40 11.79 4.00 10.49
CA PRO A 40 11.18 3.26 9.39
C PRO A 40 9.73 2.92 9.75
N ARG A 41 8.83 3.11 8.79
CA ARG A 41 7.44 2.64 8.92
C ARG A 41 7.37 1.32 8.17
N ASP A 42 7.20 0.22 8.89
CA ASP A 42 6.99 -1.10 8.29
C ASP A 42 5.55 -1.26 7.76
N THR A 43 4.66 -0.34 8.13
CA THR A 43 3.24 -0.36 7.79
C THR A 43 2.85 0.89 7.01
N ASP A 44 1.91 0.70 6.08
CA ASP A 44 1.30 1.78 5.31
C ASP A 44 0.60 2.78 6.24
N PRO A 45 0.73 4.11 6.04
CA PRO A 45 0.08 5.12 6.88
C PRO A 45 -1.42 4.89 7.06
N GLU A 46 -2.12 4.39 6.03
CA GLU A 46 -3.56 4.09 6.11
C GLU A 46 -3.88 2.91 7.05
N LEU A 47 -2.87 2.10 7.39
CA LEU A 47 -2.98 0.96 8.30
C LEU A 47 -2.50 1.26 9.73
N GLU A 48 -1.83 2.40 9.97
CA GLU A 48 -1.18 2.72 11.27
C GLU A 48 -2.14 2.65 12.46
N ASN A 49 -3.41 3.03 12.26
CA ASN A 49 -4.42 3.09 13.33
C ASN A 49 -5.22 1.78 13.48
N VAL A 50 -4.98 0.77 12.65
CA VAL A 50 -5.79 -0.44 12.62
C VAL A 50 -5.14 -1.56 13.42
N LYS A 51 -5.82 -1.97 14.50
CA LYS A 51 -5.30 -2.96 15.44
C LYS A 51 -5.35 -4.38 14.87
N ASN A 52 -4.38 -5.20 15.26
CA ASN A 52 -4.30 -6.63 14.94
C ASN A 52 -4.21 -6.95 13.45
N LEU A 53 -3.67 -6.05 12.61
CA LEU A 53 -3.30 -6.41 11.25
C LEU A 53 -2.05 -7.29 11.29
N THR A 54 -2.05 -8.28 10.41
CA THR A 54 -0.89 -9.17 10.18
C THR A 54 -0.35 -8.87 8.79
N ASP A 55 0.84 -9.37 8.48
CA ASP A 55 1.46 -9.20 7.16
C ASP A 55 0.55 -9.63 6.00
N ASN A 56 -0.26 -10.68 6.19
CA ASN A 56 -1.26 -11.09 5.19
C ASN A 56 -2.33 -10.03 4.89
N HIS A 57 -2.75 -9.26 5.91
CA HIS A 57 -3.69 -8.16 5.71
C HIS A 57 -3.00 -7.00 4.99
N ALA A 58 -1.74 -6.71 5.34
CA ALA A 58 -0.93 -5.70 4.64
C ALA A 58 -0.70 -6.08 3.17
N ALA A 59 -0.44 -7.36 2.87
CA ALA A 59 -0.30 -7.85 1.50
C ALA A 59 -1.60 -7.72 0.69
N LEU A 60 -2.75 -8.05 1.30
CA LEU A 60 -4.05 -7.83 0.66
C LEU A 60 -4.32 -6.35 0.39
N TRP A 61 -4.04 -5.50 1.38
CA TRP A 61 -4.14 -4.06 1.23
C TRP A 61 -3.27 -3.53 0.08
N GLN A 62 -2.00 -3.94 0.02
CA GLN A 62 -1.09 -3.54 -1.04
C GLN A 62 -1.56 -3.99 -2.43
N CYS A 63 -2.13 -5.20 -2.54
CA CYS A 63 -2.71 -5.69 -3.78
C CYS A 63 -3.87 -4.80 -4.27
N ILE A 64 -4.81 -4.46 -3.37
CA ILE A 64 -5.94 -3.57 -3.68
C ILE A 64 -5.43 -2.18 -4.11
N ARG A 65 -4.52 -1.60 -3.33
CA ARG A 65 -3.94 -0.27 -3.58
C ARG A 65 -3.22 -0.21 -4.93
N SER A 66 -2.39 -1.21 -5.24
CA SER A 66 -1.66 -1.27 -6.51
C SER A 66 -2.60 -1.31 -7.71
N ARG A 67 -3.65 -2.13 -7.65
CA ARG A 67 -4.64 -2.21 -8.73
C ARG A 67 -5.37 -0.90 -8.96
N LYS A 68 -5.78 -0.23 -7.89
CA LYS A 68 -6.45 1.07 -7.98
C LYS A 68 -5.53 2.14 -8.56
N ALA A 69 -4.27 2.20 -8.12
CA ALA A 69 -3.28 3.12 -8.66
C ALA A 69 -3.02 2.90 -10.17
N GLN A 70 -3.09 1.66 -10.64
CA GLN A 70 -2.90 1.30 -12.05
C GLN A 70 -4.18 1.39 -12.89
N GLY A 71 -5.34 1.69 -12.29
CA GLY A 71 -6.63 1.69 -12.98
C GLY A 71 -7.09 0.29 -13.42
N GLU A 72 -6.55 -0.77 -12.81
CA GLU A 72 -6.92 -2.14 -13.14
C GLU A 72 -8.24 -2.56 -12.45
N PRO A 73 -8.95 -3.58 -12.98
CA PRO A 73 -10.12 -4.14 -12.33
C PRO A 73 -9.84 -4.55 -10.88
N CYS A 74 -10.57 -3.96 -9.94
CA CYS A 74 -10.43 -4.21 -8.51
C CYS A 74 -11.75 -4.72 -7.94
N ASN A 75 -12.07 -5.98 -8.25
CA ASN A 75 -13.24 -6.66 -7.72
C ASN A 75 -12.82 -7.89 -6.89
N ARG A 76 -13.74 -8.39 -6.07
CA ARG A 76 -13.51 -9.49 -5.14
C ARG A 76 -12.94 -10.75 -5.81
N ALA A 77 -13.37 -11.08 -7.02
CA ALA A 77 -12.90 -12.28 -7.72
C ALA A 77 -11.44 -12.12 -8.17
N VAL A 78 -11.11 -10.98 -8.77
CA VAL A 78 -9.76 -10.68 -9.24
C VAL A 78 -8.78 -10.62 -8.06
N VAL A 79 -9.12 -9.86 -7.02
CA VAL A 79 -8.24 -9.74 -5.84
C VAL A 79 -8.08 -11.07 -5.12
N ARG A 80 -9.11 -11.92 -5.08
CA ARG A 80 -8.98 -13.28 -4.55
C ARG A 80 -7.95 -14.08 -5.34
N ASP A 81 -8.01 -14.01 -6.67
CA ASP A 81 -7.13 -14.79 -7.52
C ASP A 81 -5.67 -14.33 -7.39
N ASP A 82 -5.41 -13.03 -7.16
CA ASP A 82 -4.07 -12.52 -6.82
C ASP A 82 -3.56 -13.05 -5.48
N ILE A 83 -4.41 -13.06 -4.46
CA ILE A 83 -4.08 -13.63 -3.16
C ILE A 83 -3.77 -15.13 -3.27
N ILE A 84 -4.49 -15.86 -4.12
CA ILE A 84 -4.20 -17.25 -4.40
C ILE A 84 -2.88 -17.40 -5.14
N ALA A 85 -2.56 -16.51 -6.09
CA ALA A 85 -1.28 -16.53 -6.79
C ALA A 85 -0.10 -16.30 -5.83
N MET A 86 -0.26 -15.42 -4.84
CA MET A 86 0.79 -15.11 -3.86
C MET A 86 0.92 -16.15 -2.74
N PHE A 87 -0.21 -16.64 -2.20
CA PHE A 87 -0.23 -17.45 -0.97
C PHE A 87 -0.77 -18.88 -1.18
N GLY A 88 -1.12 -19.25 -2.40
CA GLY A 88 -1.67 -20.55 -2.75
C GLY A 88 -2.97 -20.87 -2.00
N GLU A 89 -3.08 -22.12 -1.56
CA GLU A 89 -4.27 -22.64 -0.88
C GLU A 89 -4.55 -21.94 0.46
N SER A 90 -3.52 -21.46 1.15
CA SER A 90 -3.65 -20.68 2.38
C SER A 90 -4.34 -19.33 2.12
N GLY A 91 -3.98 -18.69 1.00
CA GLY A 91 -4.64 -17.47 0.51
C GLY A 91 -6.11 -17.73 0.19
N ARG A 92 -6.40 -18.81 -0.55
CA ARG A 92 -7.78 -19.20 -0.91
C ARG A 92 -8.70 -19.31 0.31
N LYS A 93 -8.24 -20.00 1.36
CA LYS A 93 -9.04 -20.27 2.56
C LYS A 93 -9.19 -19.04 3.46
N SER A 94 -8.13 -18.24 3.58
CA SER A 94 -8.09 -17.12 4.53
C SER A 94 -8.59 -15.81 3.94
N PHE A 95 -8.62 -15.68 2.61
CA PHE A 95 -9.02 -14.46 1.90
C PHE A 95 -10.34 -13.86 2.40
N PRO A 96 -11.44 -14.63 2.56
CA PRO A 96 -12.71 -14.05 3.01
C PRO A 96 -12.58 -13.34 4.37
N ARG A 97 -11.82 -13.94 5.30
CA ARG A 97 -11.59 -13.39 6.64
C ARG A 97 -10.73 -12.13 6.60
N TRP A 98 -9.70 -12.11 5.76
CA TRP A 98 -8.83 -10.94 5.61
C TRP A 98 -9.58 -9.78 4.97
N LEU A 99 -10.38 -10.05 3.93
CA LEU A 99 -11.20 -9.06 3.28
C LEU A 99 -12.25 -8.47 4.22
N GLU A 100 -12.97 -9.33 4.95
CA GLU A 100 -13.96 -8.91 5.95
C GLU A 100 -13.34 -8.03 7.03
N LYS A 101 -12.10 -8.32 7.44
CA LYS A 101 -11.38 -7.47 8.39
C LYS A 101 -11.16 -6.05 7.83
N LEU A 102 -10.68 -5.92 6.59
CA LEU A 102 -10.47 -4.61 5.98
C LEU A 102 -11.79 -3.84 5.83
N VAL A 103 -12.90 -4.54 5.53
CA VAL A 103 -14.24 -3.92 5.48
C VAL A 103 -14.69 -3.45 6.87
N ARG A 104 -14.59 -4.32 7.87
CA ARG A 104 -15.02 -4.01 9.24
C ARG A 104 -14.23 -2.84 9.85
N ASP A 105 -12.96 -2.75 9.52
CA ASP A 105 -12.09 -1.70 10.02
C ASP A 105 -12.16 -0.43 9.12
N GLU A 106 -13.17 -0.33 8.23
CA GLU A 106 -13.50 0.82 7.38
C GLU A 106 -12.34 1.28 6.49
N LEU A 107 -11.51 0.33 6.03
CA LEU A 107 -10.42 0.59 5.08
C LEU A 107 -10.85 0.41 3.63
N ILE A 108 -11.85 -0.45 3.41
CA ILE A 108 -12.44 -0.70 2.10
C ILE A 108 -13.94 -0.91 2.22
N GLU A 109 -14.64 -0.66 1.12
CA GLU A 109 -16.02 -1.08 0.91
C GLU A 109 -16.09 -2.08 -0.23
N VAL A 110 -17.02 -3.04 -0.12
CA VAL A 110 -17.33 -3.98 -1.19
C VAL A 110 -18.78 -3.76 -1.59
N SER A 111 -18.99 -3.25 -2.80
CA SER A 111 -20.33 -3.01 -3.35
C SER A 111 -21.05 -4.31 -3.71
N GLU A 112 -22.35 -4.21 -4.01
CA GLU A 112 -23.19 -5.37 -4.38
C GLU A 112 -22.71 -6.10 -5.64
N ASN A 113 -22.07 -5.40 -6.58
CA ASN A 113 -21.47 -6.00 -7.78
C ASN A 113 -20.07 -6.61 -7.50
N GLY A 114 -19.57 -6.54 -6.26
CA GLY A 114 -18.30 -7.09 -5.84
C GLY A 114 -17.09 -6.19 -6.15
N GLU A 115 -17.30 -4.96 -6.58
CA GLU A 115 -16.24 -3.96 -6.71
C GLU A 115 -15.72 -3.55 -5.33
N ILE A 116 -14.41 -3.37 -5.23
CA ILE A 116 -13.75 -2.94 -4.01
C ILE A 116 -13.39 -1.46 -4.17
N VAL A 117 -13.77 -0.65 -3.20
CA VAL A 117 -13.45 0.78 -3.13
C VAL A 117 -12.64 1.03 -1.87
N MET A 118 -11.57 1.82 -1.96
CA MET A 118 -10.79 2.23 -0.79
C MET A 118 -11.50 3.41 -0.13
N THR A 119 -11.77 3.30 1.16
CA THR A 119 -12.40 4.36 1.94
C THR A 119 -11.31 5.27 2.49
N GLY A 120 -10.70 6.04 1.59
CA GLY A 120 -9.78 7.10 2.01
C GLY A 120 -10.55 8.11 2.85
N LYS A 121 -10.12 8.32 4.09
CA LYS A 121 -10.40 9.62 4.73
C LYS A 121 -9.56 10.65 3.98
N GLU A 122 -10.23 11.44 3.14
CA GLU A 122 -9.70 12.73 2.66
C GLU A 122 -9.33 13.64 3.84
#